data_AF-A0A835U0F7-F1
#
_entry.id   AF-A0A835U0F7-F1
#
_cell.length_a   1.000
_cell.length_b   1.000
_cell.length_c   1.000
_cell.angle_alpha   90.00
_cell.angle_beta   90.00
_cell.angle_gamma   90.00
#
_symmetry.space_group_name_H-M   'P 1'
#
loop_
_entity.id
_entity.type
_entity.pdbx_description
1 polymer ?
#
loop_
_entity_poly.entity_id
_entity_poly.type
_entity_poly.pdbx_seq_one_letter_code
_entity_poly.pdbx_strand_id
1 'polypeptide(L)'
;MASFSSDEVIRKRLLIDGDGAGDDRRINLLVKSFIKWCNSGSQEEGYSQYQRMLSTLSQCEFSMGKTLLVYDMNLREMENYEKIYKDIENSIAAAHEKISECKKQILQAKRIRKNRQEYDALAKVIQHHPDRHETLKQLEALGKELQNLSHIKENVEDKLELRRKQFHVLLSTIHELQQTLEMPQQPGGRARFGFGLFPPWPRVIHLPAGTSKISSRAGTAGLCEAVLKARGELDTRTSQKRKLNILVPRSFPDIQE
;
A
#
# COMPACT_ATOMS: atom_id res chain seq x y z
N MET A 1 3.02 1.60 -67.72
CA MET A 1 2.08 0.46 -67.68
C MET A 1 1.12 0.72 -66.54
N ALA A 2 -0.17 0.86 -66.84
CA ALA A 2 -1.18 1.18 -65.84
C ALA A 2 -1.31 0.02 -64.84
N SER A 3 -1.13 0.31 -63.55
CA SER A 3 -1.51 -0.62 -62.49
C SER A 3 -3.03 -0.74 -62.51
N PHE A 4 -3.55 -1.79 -63.14
CA PHE A 4 -4.92 -2.20 -62.87
C PHE A 4 -5.01 -2.42 -61.35
N SER A 5 -5.81 -1.60 -60.66
CA SER A 5 -6.04 -1.77 -59.23
C SER A 5 -6.51 -3.20 -59.01
N SER A 6 -6.01 -3.89 -57.99
CA SER A 6 -6.42 -5.28 -57.69
C SER A 6 -7.94 -5.42 -57.63
N ASP A 7 -8.65 -4.38 -57.18
CA ASP A 7 -10.12 -4.31 -57.21
C ASP A 7 -10.72 -4.43 -58.61
N GLU A 8 -10.08 -3.88 -59.63
CA GLU A 8 -10.54 -3.96 -61.01
C GLU A 8 -10.34 -5.35 -61.60
N VAL A 9 -9.25 -6.03 -61.23
CA VAL A 9 -9.00 -7.43 -61.60
C VAL A 9 -9.98 -8.36 -60.91
N ILE A 10 -10.24 -8.15 -59.61
CA ILE A 10 -11.22 -8.92 -58.84
C ILE A 10 -12.63 -8.70 -59.40
N ARG A 11 -13.00 -7.45 -59.69
CA ARG A 11 -14.30 -7.10 -60.29
C ARG A 11 -14.48 -7.75 -61.67
N LYS A 12 -13.47 -7.71 -62.54
CA LYS A 12 -13.52 -8.38 -63.85
C LYS A 12 -13.58 -9.90 -63.72
N ARG A 13 -12.86 -10.49 -62.76
CA ARG A 13 -12.90 -11.93 -62.51
C ARG A 13 -14.27 -12.38 -62.02
N LEU A 14 -14.89 -11.64 -61.10
CA LEU A 14 -16.25 -11.90 -60.62
C LEU A 14 -17.31 -11.75 -61.73
N LEU A 15 -17.15 -10.78 -62.62
CA LEU A 15 -18.07 -10.58 -63.76
C LEU A 15 -17.94 -11.66 -64.85
N ILE A 16 -16.76 -12.23 -65.03
CA ILE A 16 -16.49 -13.26 -66.06
C ILE A 16 -16.81 -14.67 -65.54
N ASP A 17 -16.47 -14.98 -64.28
CA ASP A 17 -16.64 -16.32 -63.70
C ASP A 17 -17.89 -16.48 -62.80
N GLY A 18 -18.53 -15.38 -62.40
CA GLY A 18 -19.72 -15.38 -61.54
C GLY A 18 -21.02 -15.26 -62.32
N ASP A 19 -21.43 -16.31 -63.03
CA ASP A 19 -22.75 -16.51 -63.68
C ASP A 19 -23.21 -15.47 -64.77
N GLY A 20 -22.64 -14.26 -64.83
CA GLY A 20 -23.20 -13.14 -65.62
C GLY A 20 -23.10 -13.25 -67.14
N ALA A 21 -22.09 -13.94 -67.68
CA ALA A 21 -22.00 -14.24 -69.11
C ALA A 21 -22.67 -15.57 -69.50
N GLY A 22 -22.98 -16.41 -68.51
CA GLY A 22 -23.61 -17.71 -68.70
C GLY A 22 -25.10 -17.59 -68.95
N ASP A 23 -25.78 -16.76 -68.15
CA ASP A 23 -27.23 -16.56 -68.26
C ASP A 23 -27.63 -15.85 -69.56
N ASP A 24 -26.93 -14.77 -69.96
CA ASP A 24 -27.20 -14.10 -71.24
C ASP A 24 -27.02 -15.07 -72.43
N ARG A 25 -25.98 -15.93 -72.38
CA ARG A 25 -25.78 -16.99 -73.38
C ARG A 25 -26.91 -18.01 -73.37
N ARG A 26 -27.37 -18.45 -72.19
CA ARG A 26 -28.49 -19.40 -72.03
C ARG A 26 -29.80 -18.83 -72.58
N ILE A 27 -30.12 -17.57 -72.27
CA ILE A 27 -31.30 -16.86 -72.77
C ILE A 27 -31.23 -16.71 -74.29
N ASN A 28 -30.08 -16.30 -74.83
CA ASN A 28 -29.87 -16.21 -76.28
C ASN A 28 -30.03 -17.57 -76.98
N LEU A 29 -29.61 -18.68 -76.35
CA LEU A 29 -29.82 -20.03 -76.87
C LEU A 29 -31.29 -20.46 -76.82
N LEU A 30 -32.03 -20.08 -75.76
CA LEU A 30 -33.46 -20.32 -75.64
C LEU A 30 -34.22 -19.61 -76.77
N VAL A 31 -33.91 -18.34 -77.03
CA VAL A 31 -34.51 -17.54 -78.11
C VAL A 31 -34.21 -18.16 -79.49
N LYS A 32 -32.96 -18.57 -79.75
CA LYS A 32 -32.61 -19.24 -81.02
C LYS A 32 -33.33 -20.58 -81.18
N SER A 33 -33.47 -21.35 -80.08
CA SER A 33 -34.19 -22.63 -80.08
C SER A 33 -35.69 -22.44 -80.33
N PHE A 34 -36.29 -21.39 -79.78
CA PHE A 34 -37.68 -21.01 -80.05
C PHE A 34 -37.91 -20.65 -81.53
N ILE A 35 -37.05 -19.80 -82.11
CA ILE A 35 -37.14 -19.45 -83.55
C ILE A 35 -37.00 -20.70 -84.43
N LYS A 36 -36.09 -21.61 -84.08
CA LYS A 36 -35.90 -22.88 -84.80
C LYS A 36 -37.12 -23.80 -84.69
N TRP A 37 -37.75 -23.85 -83.51
CA TRP A 37 -38.98 -24.61 -83.29
C TRP A 37 -40.14 -24.05 -84.12
N CYS A 38 -40.32 -22.74 -84.21
CA CYS A 38 -41.36 -22.12 -85.05
C CYS A 38 -41.20 -22.45 -86.55
N ASN A 39 -39.98 -22.74 -87.00
CA ASN A 39 -39.66 -23.06 -88.39
C ASN A 39 -39.43 -24.57 -88.64
N SER A 40 -39.83 -25.46 -87.71
CA SER A 40 -39.64 -26.90 -87.90
C SER A 40 -40.60 -27.46 -88.95
N GLY A 41 -40.07 -28.16 -89.96
CA GLY A 41 -40.84 -28.70 -91.08
C GLY A 41 -41.52 -30.05 -90.81
N SER A 42 -41.14 -30.75 -89.73
CA SER A 42 -41.70 -32.04 -89.32
C SER A 42 -42.12 -32.04 -87.85
N GLN A 43 -43.18 -32.80 -87.54
CA GLN A 43 -43.73 -32.93 -86.18
C GLN A 43 -42.75 -33.58 -85.19
N GLU A 44 -41.92 -34.52 -85.66
CA GLU A 44 -40.90 -35.18 -84.83
C GLU A 44 -39.75 -34.21 -84.47
N GLU A 45 -39.29 -33.41 -85.44
CA GLU A 45 -38.29 -32.38 -85.22
C GLU A 45 -38.80 -31.29 -84.26
N GLY A 46 -40.04 -30.85 -84.46
CA GLY A 46 -40.71 -29.88 -83.59
C GLY A 46 -40.79 -30.35 -82.14
N TYR A 47 -41.19 -31.62 -81.90
CA TYR A 47 -41.22 -32.18 -80.55
C TYR A 47 -39.84 -32.21 -79.89
N SER A 48 -38.79 -32.59 -80.64
CA SER A 48 -37.42 -32.61 -80.13
C SER A 48 -36.88 -31.22 -79.76
N GLN A 49 -37.24 -30.17 -80.51
CA GLN A 49 -36.83 -28.80 -80.20
C GLN A 49 -37.62 -28.24 -79.00
N TYR A 50 -38.90 -28.58 -78.89
CA TYR A 50 -39.74 -28.20 -77.75
C TYR A 50 -39.19 -28.76 -76.43
N GLN A 51 -38.80 -30.04 -76.39
CA GLN A 51 -38.19 -30.65 -75.20
C GLN A 51 -36.86 -29.99 -74.80
N ARG A 52 -36.01 -29.62 -75.79
CA ARG A 52 -34.79 -28.86 -75.52
C ARG A 52 -35.09 -27.48 -74.94
N MET A 53 -36.08 -26.79 -75.49
CA MET A 53 -36.52 -25.48 -75.02
C MET A 53 -36.98 -25.53 -73.57
N LEU A 54 -37.82 -26.51 -73.20
CA LEU A 54 -38.25 -26.73 -71.82
C LEU A 54 -37.07 -27.00 -70.88
N SER A 55 -36.11 -27.83 -71.31
CA SER A 55 -34.91 -28.12 -70.52
C SER A 55 -34.07 -26.86 -70.29
N THR A 56 -33.85 -26.04 -71.33
CA THR A 56 -33.12 -24.77 -71.19
C THR A 56 -33.86 -23.74 -70.34
N LEU A 57 -35.20 -23.71 -70.39
CA LEU A 57 -36.01 -22.83 -69.54
C LEU A 57 -35.88 -23.21 -68.06
N SER A 58 -36.00 -24.50 -67.74
CA SER A 58 -35.81 -25.01 -66.38
C SER A 58 -34.42 -24.67 -65.81
N GLN A 59 -33.37 -24.72 -66.64
CA GLN A 59 -32.03 -24.30 -66.24
C GLN A 59 -31.92 -22.80 -65.96
N CYS A 60 -32.64 -21.95 -66.72
CA CYS A 60 -32.68 -20.50 -66.49
C CYS A 60 -33.40 -20.18 -65.16
N GLU A 61 -34.53 -20.84 -64.91
CA GLU A 61 -35.28 -20.69 -63.65
C GLU A 61 -34.43 -21.11 -62.43
N PHE A 62 -33.70 -22.23 -62.55
CA PHE A 62 -32.79 -22.68 -61.51
C PHE A 62 -31.65 -21.68 -61.26
N SER A 63 -31.03 -21.15 -62.31
CA SER A 63 -29.96 -20.14 -62.19
C SER A 63 -30.46 -18.87 -61.49
N MET A 64 -31.65 -18.41 -61.85
CA MET A 64 -32.29 -17.25 -61.20
C MET A 64 -32.50 -17.50 -59.70
N GLY A 65 -33.09 -18.66 -59.34
CA GLY A 65 -33.31 -19.02 -57.94
C GLY A 65 -32.00 -19.11 -57.14
N LYS A 66 -30.95 -19.69 -57.73
CA LYS A 66 -29.61 -19.75 -57.13
C LYS A 66 -29.04 -18.36 -56.88
N THR A 67 -29.19 -17.44 -57.84
CA THR A 67 -28.68 -16.06 -57.72
C THR A 67 -29.32 -15.32 -56.55
N LEU A 68 -30.64 -15.49 -56.35
CA LEU A 68 -31.34 -14.90 -55.19
C LEU A 68 -30.81 -15.46 -53.86
N LEU A 69 -30.60 -16.77 -53.77
CA LEU A 69 -30.05 -17.39 -52.55
C LEU A 69 -28.62 -16.91 -52.24
N VAL A 70 -27.78 -16.74 -53.27
CA VAL A 70 -26.44 -16.19 -53.11
C VAL A 70 -26.50 -14.72 -52.66
N TYR A 71 -27.44 -13.94 -53.21
CA TYR A 71 -27.66 -12.56 -52.76
C TYR A 71 -28.05 -12.49 -51.28
N ASP A 72 -29.01 -13.32 -50.84
CA ASP A 72 -29.45 -13.38 -49.44
C ASP A 72 -28.35 -13.87 -48.49
N MET A 73 -27.47 -14.76 -48.97
CA MET A 73 -26.29 -15.19 -48.25
C MET A 73 -25.30 -14.02 -48.09
N ASN A 74 -25.00 -13.29 -49.17
CA ASN A 74 -24.11 -12.14 -49.15
C ASN A 74 -24.62 -11.03 -48.21
N LEU A 75 -25.93 -10.79 -48.17
CA LEU A 75 -26.53 -9.83 -47.25
C LEU A 75 -26.26 -10.20 -45.79
N ARG A 76 -26.46 -11.47 -45.44
CA ARG A 76 -26.15 -12.00 -44.10
C ARG A 76 -24.66 -11.94 -43.78
N GLU A 77 -23.79 -12.18 -44.75
CA GLU A 77 -22.34 -12.04 -44.58
C GLU A 77 -21.95 -10.58 -44.32
N MET A 78 -22.53 -9.62 -45.04
CA MET A 78 -22.30 -8.19 -44.79
C MET A 78 -22.69 -7.78 -43.36
N GLU A 79 -23.87 -8.20 -42.90
CA GLU A 79 -24.32 -7.95 -41.51
C GLU A 79 -23.36 -8.57 -40.48
N ASN A 80 -22.88 -9.78 -40.74
CA ASN A 80 -21.91 -10.44 -39.87
C ASN A 80 -20.57 -9.69 -39.83
N TYR A 81 -20.08 -9.22 -40.98
CA TYR A 81 -18.86 -8.41 -41.01
C TYR A 81 -19.04 -7.09 -40.25
N GLU A 82 -20.15 -6.40 -40.40
CA GLU A 82 -20.44 -5.17 -39.65
C GLU A 82 -20.42 -5.43 -38.13
N LYS A 83 -21.00 -6.55 -37.70
CA LYS A 83 -20.96 -6.96 -36.29
C LYS A 83 -19.52 -7.22 -35.82
N ILE A 84 -18.73 -7.97 -36.59
CA ILE A 84 -17.33 -8.24 -36.27
C ILE A 84 -16.52 -6.94 -36.18
N TYR A 85 -16.76 -5.99 -37.07
CA TYR A 85 -16.11 -4.67 -37.01
C TYR A 85 -16.42 -3.95 -35.69
N LYS A 86 -17.70 -3.88 -35.29
CA LYS A 86 -18.10 -3.27 -34.01
C LYS A 86 -17.48 -3.99 -32.81
N ASP A 87 -17.42 -5.32 -32.84
CA ASP A 87 -16.81 -6.12 -31.76
C ASP A 87 -15.29 -5.84 -31.65
N ILE A 88 -14.61 -5.69 -32.78
CA ILE A 88 -13.18 -5.32 -32.83
C ILE A 88 -12.99 -3.91 -32.28
N GLU A 89 -13.79 -2.93 -32.70
CA GLU A 89 -13.72 -1.55 -32.18
C GLU A 89 -13.91 -1.50 -30.65
N ASN A 90 -14.91 -2.22 -30.14
CA ASN A 90 -15.16 -2.33 -28.71
C ASN A 90 -13.98 -2.98 -27.96
N SER A 91 -13.40 -4.05 -28.53
CA SER A 91 -12.23 -4.72 -27.98
C SER A 91 -11.01 -3.79 -27.92
N ILE A 92 -10.79 -3.00 -28.97
CA ILE A 92 -9.72 -2.00 -29.03
C ILE A 92 -9.94 -0.92 -27.96
N ALA A 93 -11.15 -0.39 -27.83
CA ALA A 93 -11.48 0.60 -26.80
C ALA A 93 -11.24 0.05 -25.38
N ALA A 94 -11.69 -1.18 -25.10
CA ALA A 94 -11.46 -1.85 -23.83
C ALA A 94 -9.96 -2.12 -23.56
N ALA A 95 -9.18 -2.45 -24.59
CA ALA A 95 -7.73 -2.60 -24.47
C ALA A 95 -7.04 -1.27 -24.12
N HIS A 96 -7.45 -0.17 -24.75
CA HIS A 96 -6.94 1.17 -24.41
C HIS A 96 -7.25 1.57 -22.97
N GLU A 97 -8.45 1.26 -22.48
CA GLU A 97 -8.82 1.49 -21.08
C GLU A 97 -7.94 0.68 -20.12
N LYS A 98 -7.74 -0.62 -20.38
CA LYS A 98 -6.84 -1.48 -19.59
C LYS A 98 -5.42 -0.95 -19.57
N ILE A 99 -4.90 -0.46 -20.69
CA ILE A 99 -3.56 0.15 -20.76
C ILE A 99 -3.50 1.41 -19.88
N SER A 100 -4.53 2.26 -19.92
CA SER A 100 -4.61 3.46 -19.08
C SER A 100 -4.62 3.11 -17.59
N GLU A 101 -5.39 2.10 -17.20
CA GLU A 101 -5.45 1.63 -15.83
C GLU A 101 -4.10 1.02 -15.37
N CYS A 102 -3.49 0.18 -16.20
CA CYS A 102 -2.22 -0.45 -15.90
C CYS A 102 -1.10 0.60 -15.72
N LYS A 103 -1.10 1.67 -16.53
CA LYS A 103 -0.20 2.82 -16.34
C LYS A 103 -0.39 3.48 -14.96
N LYS A 104 -1.63 3.69 -14.52
CA LYS A 104 -1.92 4.25 -13.18
C LYS A 104 -1.41 3.32 -12.07
N GLN A 105 -1.64 2.02 -12.19
CA GLN A 105 -1.18 1.03 -11.23
C GLN A 105 0.35 0.99 -11.14
N ILE A 106 1.07 1.06 -12.27
CA ILE A 106 2.53 1.12 -12.29
C ILE A 106 3.05 2.35 -11.54
N LEU A 107 2.44 3.53 -11.74
CA LEU A 107 2.84 4.75 -11.03
C LEU A 107 2.64 4.61 -9.51
N GLN A 108 1.53 4.02 -9.08
CA GLN A 108 1.28 3.73 -7.66
C GLN A 108 2.30 2.72 -7.10
N ALA A 109 2.57 1.63 -7.82
CA ALA A 109 3.54 0.63 -7.43
C ALA A 109 4.96 1.21 -7.29
N LYS A 110 5.37 2.08 -8.23
CA LYS A 110 6.65 2.82 -8.14
C LYS A 110 6.72 3.69 -6.89
N ARG A 111 5.65 4.41 -6.57
CA ARG A 111 5.57 5.22 -5.34
C ARG A 111 5.71 4.35 -4.08
N ILE A 112 4.98 3.23 -4.02
CA ILE A 112 5.06 2.30 -2.88
C ILE A 112 6.49 1.73 -2.75
N ARG A 113 7.13 1.37 -3.86
CA ARG A 113 8.51 0.87 -3.86
C ARG A 113 9.48 1.93 -3.32
N LYS A 114 9.36 3.18 -3.75
CA LYS A 114 10.18 4.29 -3.24
C LYS A 114 10.00 4.46 -1.73
N ASN A 115 8.75 4.52 -1.26
CA ASN A 115 8.47 4.65 0.18
C ASN A 115 9.06 3.48 0.98
N ARG A 116 8.98 2.26 0.45
CA ARG A 116 9.59 1.07 1.08
C ARG A 116 11.11 1.19 1.18
N GLN A 117 11.77 1.66 0.13
CA GLN A 117 13.22 1.91 0.15
C GLN A 117 13.60 2.98 1.19
N GLU A 118 12.80 4.04 1.32
CA GLU A 118 13.00 5.08 2.35
C GLU A 118 12.84 4.49 3.77
N TYR A 119 11.83 3.63 4.00
CA TYR A 119 11.67 2.94 5.28
C TYR A 119 12.84 1.98 5.57
N ASP A 120 13.28 1.21 4.59
CA ASP A 120 14.40 0.28 4.74
C ASP A 120 15.72 1.04 5.02
N ALA A 121 15.92 2.19 4.38
CA ALA A 121 17.06 3.07 4.64
C ALA A 121 17.05 3.63 6.07
N LEU A 122 15.90 4.15 6.52
CA LEU A 122 15.74 4.63 7.90
C LEU A 122 15.90 3.51 8.92
N ALA A 123 15.36 2.32 8.64
CA ALA A 123 15.50 1.16 9.51
C ALA A 123 16.97 0.75 9.69
N LYS A 124 17.78 0.78 8.61
CA LYS A 124 19.23 0.55 8.68
C LYS A 124 19.93 1.57 9.57
N VAL A 125 19.58 2.85 9.46
CA VAL A 125 20.14 3.90 10.34
C VAL A 125 19.75 3.65 11.79
N ILE A 126 18.50 3.31 12.06
CA ILE A 126 18.01 2.99 13.42
C ILE A 126 18.74 1.78 14.01
N GLN A 127 19.04 0.75 13.21
CA GLN A 127 19.77 -0.44 13.66
C GLN A 127 21.22 -0.16 14.11
N HIS A 128 21.81 0.97 13.70
CA HIS A 128 23.13 1.37 14.22
C HIS A 128 23.06 1.93 15.66
N HIS A 129 21.87 2.27 16.15
CA HIS A 129 21.67 2.72 17.52
C HIS A 129 21.36 1.53 18.45
N PRO A 130 21.79 1.59 19.73
CA PRO A 130 21.51 0.53 20.69
C PRO A 130 20.01 0.41 20.97
N ASP A 131 19.59 -0.77 21.44
CA ASP A 131 18.20 -1.00 21.72
C ASP A 131 17.66 -0.06 22.80
N ARG A 132 16.44 0.43 22.57
CA ARG A 132 15.81 1.40 23.46
C ARG A 132 15.54 0.81 24.84
N HIS A 133 15.15 -0.45 24.92
CA HIS A 133 14.83 -1.06 26.20
C HIS A 133 16.10 -1.27 27.04
N GLU A 134 17.18 -1.70 26.40
CA GLU A 134 18.48 -1.86 27.07
C GLU A 134 19.03 -0.52 27.59
N THR A 135 19.00 0.53 26.77
CA THR A 135 19.45 1.87 27.18
C THR A 135 18.63 2.44 28.33
N LEU A 136 17.30 2.25 28.33
CA LEU A 136 16.44 2.66 29.45
C LEU A 136 16.77 1.91 30.74
N LYS A 137 17.04 0.61 30.66
CA LYS A 137 17.42 -0.20 31.83
C LYS A 137 18.76 0.27 32.43
N GLN A 138 19.74 0.58 31.58
CA GLN A 138 21.03 1.15 32.02
C GLN A 138 20.84 2.52 32.68
N LEU A 139 19.97 3.37 32.12
CA LEU A 139 19.66 4.68 32.66
C LEU A 139 19.00 4.57 34.04
N GLU A 140 18.08 3.63 34.23
CA GLU A 140 17.47 3.37 35.54
C GLU A 140 18.50 2.87 36.57
N ALA A 141 19.41 1.97 36.18
CA ALA A 141 20.47 1.48 37.04
C ALA A 141 21.42 2.60 37.48
N LEU A 142 21.92 3.40 36.53
CA LEU A 142 22.76 4.57 36.80
C LEU A 142 22.03 5.61 37.66
N GLY A 143 20.73 5.79 37.46
CA GLY A 143 19.90 6.67 38.29
C GLY A 143 19.85 6.23 39.76
N LYS A 144 19.71 4.92 40.01
CA LYS A 144 19.77 4.35 41.38
C LYS A 144 21.15 4.50 41.99
N GLU A 145 22.22 4.28 41.23
CA GLU A 145 23.60 4.48 41.70
C GLU A 145 23.87 5.93 42.07
N LEU A 146 23.43 6.88 41.24
CA LEU A 146 23.54 8.31 41.54
C LEU A 146 22.79 8.70 42.82
N GLN A 147 21.57 8.21 43.01
CA GLN A 147 20.81 8.43 44.25
C GLN A 147 21.56 7.87 45.47
N ASN A 148 22.10 6.66 45.37
CA ASN A 148 22.88 6.05 46.45
C ASN A 148 24.15 6.86 46.77
N LEU A 149 24.90 7.29 45.75
CA LEU A 149 26.10 8.11 45.93
C LEU A 149 25.75 9.48 46.54
N SER A 150 24.62 10.08 46.15
CA SER A 150 24.13 11.33 46.75
C SER A 150 23.86 11.15 48.24
N HIS A 151 23.19 10.07 48.65
CA HIS A 151 22.96 9.78 50.06
C HIS A 151 24.25 9.52 50.83
N ILE A 152 25.22 8.82 50.23
CA ILE A 152 26.53 8.60 50.87
C ILE A 152 27.28 9.93 51.06
N LYS A 153 27.27 10.80 50.04
CA LYS A 153 27.88 12.12 50.10
C LYS A 153 27.27 12.95 51.23
N GLU A 154 25.95 13.05 51.29
CA GLU A 154 25.21 13.77 52.35
C GLU A 154 25.59 13.24 53.74
N ASN A 155 25.58 11.91 53.91
CA ASN A 155 26.00 11.27 55.17
C ASN A 155 27.46 11.58 55.56
N VAL A 156 28.37 11.74 54.60
CA VAL A 156 29.78 12.09 54.87
C VAL A 156 29.90 13.57 55.21
N GLU A 157 29.17 14.45 54.51
CA GLU A 157 29.10 15.87 54.82
C GLU A 157 28.57 16.10 56.23
N ASP A 158 27.52 15.39 56.63
CA ASP A 158 26.97 15.43 57.99
C ASP A 158 28.00 14.99 59.05
N LYS A 159 28.75 13.92 58.78
CA LYS A 159 29.83 13.45 59.66
C LYS A 159 30.95 14.47 59.76
N LEU A 160 31.33 15.09 58.65
CA LEU A 160 32.38 16.10 58.61
C LEU A 160 31.97 17.34 59.41
N GLU A 161 30.73 17.77 59.24
CA GLU A 161 30.15 18.89 59.99
C GLU A 161 30.07 18.61 61.49
N LEU A 162 29.68 17.38 61.88
CA LEU A 162 29.74 16.94 63.27
C LEU A 162 31.17 17.01 63.84
N ARG A 163 32.18 16.57 63.08
CA ARG A 163 33.59 16.66 63.50
C ARG A 163 34.05 18.10 63.62
N ARG A 164 33.68 19.00 62.69
CA ARG A 164 33.97 20.44 62.80
C ARG A 164 33.41 21.03 64.10
N LYS A 165 32.16 20.69 64.45
CA LYS A 165 31.52 21.12 65.71
C LYS A 165 32.28 20.57 66.93
N GLN A 166 32.65 19.29 66.92
CA GLN A 166 33.45 18.68 68.00
C GLN A 166 34.82 19.35 68.18
N PHE A 167 35.54 19.62 67.08
CA PHE A 167 36.81 20.34 67.11
C PHE A 167 36.65 21.77 67.65
N HIS A 168 35.57 22.47 67.27
CA HIS A 168 35.29 23.80 67.78
C HIS A 168 35.09 23.80 69.30
N VAL A 169 34.31 22.84 69.83
CA VAL A 169 34.15 22.67 71.28
C VAL A 169 35.49 22.42 71.97
N LEU A 170 36.32 21.52 71.42
CA LEU A 170 37.66 21.25 71.96
C LEU A 170 38.53 22.52 71.99
N LEU A 171 38.57 23.27 70.89
CA LEU A 171 39.33 24.54 70.82
C LEU A 171 38.84 25.55 71.85
N SER A 172 37.53 25.70 72.04
CA SER A 172 36.97 26.59 73.07
C SER A 172 37.41 26.16 74.46
N THR A 173 37.35 24.87 74.79
CA THR A 173 37.82 24.37 76.10
C THR A 173 39.32 24.59 76.30
N ILE A 174 40.15 24.44 75.26
CA ILE A 174 41.59 24.74 75.34
C ILE A 174 41.80 26.23 75.62
N HIS A 175 41.04 27.10 74.95
CA HIS A 175 41.15 28.54 75.16
C HIS A 175 40.71 28.97 76.57
N GLU A 176 39.63 28.38 77.10
CA GLU A 176 39.19 28.57 78.49
C GLU A 176 40.25 28.11 79.50
N LEU A 177 40.89 26.96 79.26
CA LEU A 177 41.97 26.46 80.11
C LEU A 177 43.22 27.35 80.04
N GLN A 178 43.59 27.86 78.86
CA GLN A 178 44.68 28.83 78.70
C GLN A 178 44.41 30.13 79.45
N GLN A 179 43.20 30.69 79.32
CA GLN A 179 42.78 31.86 80.10
C GLN A 179 42.85 31.61 81.61
N THR A 180 42.51 30.40 82.06
CA THR A 180 42.62 30.02 83.47
C THR A 180 44.08 29.93 83.95
N LEU A 181 45.01 29.52 83.08
CA LEU A 181 46.44 29.42 83.38
C LEU A 181 47.19 30.76 83.30
N GLU A 182 46.73 31.70 82.48
CA GLU A 182 47.30 33.05 82.36
C GLU A 182 46.84 34.00 83.49
N MET A 183 45.92 33.56 84.36
CA MET A 183 45.56 34.26 85.59
C MET A 183 46.69 34.11 86.63
N PRO A 184 47.36 35.20 87.07
CA PRO A 184 48.45 35.10 88.02
C PRO A 184 47.96 34.63 89.39
N GLN A 185 48.64 33.63 89.93
CA GLN A 185 48.39 33.05 91.25
C GLN A 185 48.66 34.10 92.35
N GLN A 186 47.60 34.62 92.98
CA GLN A 186 47.69 35.22 94.31
C GLN A 186 47.12 34.24 95.36
N PRO A 187 47.78 34.07 96.52
CA PRO A 187 47.33 33.14 97.55
C PRO A 187 46.34 33.82 98.51
N GLY A 188 45.25 33.10 98.82
CA GLY A 188 44.53 33.23 100.08
C GLY A 188 43.07 33.71 100.01
N GLY A 189 42.16 32.88 100.57
CA GLY A 189 40.85 33.34 101.05
C GLY A 189 39.65 32.53 100.55
N ARG A 190 38.96 31.84 101.47
CA ARG A 190 37.74 31.03 101.25
C ARG A 190 36.51 31.90 100.94
N ALA A 191 35.59 31.41 100.08
CA ALA A 191 34.20 31.10 100.44
C ALA A 191 33.35 30.57 99.25
N ARG A 192 32.66 29.44 99.50
CA ARG A 192 31.39 28.91 98.95
C ARG A 192 30.87 29.41 97.59
N PHE A 193 30.64 28.48 96.67
CA PHE A 193 29.39 28.23 95.92
C PHE A 193 29.46 26.75 95.45
N GLY A 194 28.60 25.83 95.86
CA GLY A 194 27.25 25.69 95.34
C GLY A 194 27.22 24.49 94.37
N PHE A 195 26.95 23.29 94.90
CA PHE A 195 26.55 22.12 94.11
C PHE A 195 25.39 22.50 93.19
N GLY A 196 25.45 22.17 91.90
CA GLY A 196 24.30 22.35 91.02
C GLY A 196 24.56 22.06 89.54
N LEU A 197 24.00 20.93 89.10
CA LEU A 197 23.55 20.63 87.73
C LEU A 197 24.62 20.30 86.66
N PHE A 198 24.90 18.99 86.62
CA PHE A 198 24.94 18.24 85.36
C PHE A 198 23.72 18.58 84.48
N PRO A 199 23.89 18.94 83.19
CA PRO A 199 22.80 18.83 82.23
C PRO A 199 22.63 17.36 81.82
N PRO A 200 21.39 16.87 81.69
CA PRO A 200 21.10 15.51 81.28
C PRO A 200 21.25 15.33 79.77
N TRP A 201 21.61 14.11 79.37
CA TRP A 201 21.53 13.62 78.01
C TRP A 201 20.11 13.81 77.43
N PRO A 202 19.96 14.25 76.16
CA PRO A 202 18.68 14.11 75.49
C PRO A 202 18.45 12.65 75.08
N ARG A 203 17.46 12.08 75.74
CA ARG A 203 16.77 10.84 75.40
C ARG A 203 16.18 10.92 73.99
N VAL A 204 16.18 9.78 73.33
CA VAL A 204 15.36 9.40 72.16
C VAL A 204 14.00 10.08 72.19
N ILE A 205 13.67 10.83 71.13
CA ILE A 205 12.31 11.30 70.83
C ILE A 205 11.79 10.50 69.65
N HIS A 206 10.77 9.69 69.93
CA HIS A 206 9.85 9.14 68.95
C HIS A 206 9.01 10.26 68.32
N LEU A 207 8.70 10.06 67.03
CA LEU A 207 7.70 10.75 66.20
C LEU A 207 6.49 11.33 66.97
N PRO A 208 5.91 12.41 66.42
CA PRO A 208 4.47 12.41 66.21
C PRO A 208 4.09 12.63 64.74
N ALA A 209 3.03 11.92 64.36
CA ALA A 209 2.27 12.13 63.14
C ALA A 209 1.65 13.54 63.13
N GLY A 210 1.90 14.29 62.06
CA GLY A 210 1.26 15.57 61.77
C GLY A 210 0.35 15.42 60.55
N THR A 211 -0.96 15.47 60.80
CA THR A 211 -2.00 15.65 59.80
C THR A 211 -2.04 17.13 59.38
N SER A 212 -2.06 17.39 58.06
CA SER A 212 -2.50 18.68 57.51
C SER A 212 -3.04 18.47 56.11
N LYS A 213 -4.33 18.79 55.97
CA LYS A 213 -5.07 18.86 54.71
C LYS A 213 -4.42 19.89 53.78
N ILE A 214 -4.26 19.52 52.51
CA ILE A 214 -4.33 20.47 51.38
C ILE A 214 -5.45 20.00 50.47
N SER A 215 -6.43 20.88 50.33
CA SER A 215 -7.56 20.78 49.42
C SER A 215 -7.15 21.30 48.03
N SER A 216 -7.71 20.66 47.01
CA SER A 216 -8.01 21.19 45.67
C SER A 216 -6.86 21.36 44.67
N ARG A 217 -6.82 20.46 43.68
CA ARG A 217 -7.23 20.82 42.31
C ARG A 217 -7.49 19.58 41.45
N ALA A 218 -8.69 19.54 40.90
CA ALA A 218 -9.10 18.62 39.85
C ALA A 218 -8.35 18.89 38.55
N GLY A 219 -8.10 17.84 37.77
CA GLY A 219 -7.88 17.98 36.34
C GLY A 219 -6.84 17.04 35.73
N THR A 220 -7.11 15.74 35.64
CA THR A 220 -6.56 14.84 34.60
C THR A 220 -7.40 13.56 34.51
N ALA A 221 -8.61 13.66 33.97
CA ALA A 221 -9.42 12.50 33.57
C ALA A 221 -9.61 12.43 32.04
N GLY A 222 -8.73 13.07 31.25
CA GLY A 222 -8.88 13.21 29.79
C GLY A 222 -7.82 12.54 28.93
N LEU A 223 -6.84 11.80 29.49
CA LEU A 223 -5.72 11.26 28.72
C LEU A 223 -5.62 9.72 28.67
N CYS A 224 -6.38 8.99 29.49
CA CYS A 224 -6.38 7.53 29.44
C CYS A 224 -7.34 6.93 28.39
N GLU A 225 -8.37 7.67 27.94
CA GLU A 225 -9.33 7.15 26.98
C GLU A 225 -8.85 7.28 25.52
N ALA A 226 -7.94 8.23 25.24
CA ALA A 226 -7.36 8.43 23.90
C ALA A 226 -6.28 7.38 23.54
N VAL A 227 -5.53 6.87 24.52
CA VAL A 227 -4.44 5.90 24.30
C VAL A 227 -4.97 4.48 24.10
N LEU A 228 -6.11 4.13 24.70
CA LEU A 228 -6.76 2.83 24.50
C LEU A 228 -7.49 2.74 23.15
N LYS A 229 -8.04 3.86 22.64
CA LYS A 229 -8.69 3.89 21.32
C LYS A 229 -7.70 3.81 20.15
N ALA A 230 -6.48 4.34 20.32
CA ALA A 230 -5.42 4.23 19.31
C ALA A 230 -4.81 2.81 19.20
N ARG A 231 -4.84 2.01 20.28
CA ARG A 231 -4.35 0.62 20.26
C ARG A 231 -5.31 -0.34 19.55
N GLY A 232 -6.62 -0.12 19.62
CA GLY A 232 -7.63 -0.96 18.94
C GLY A 232 -7.70 -0.79 17.42
N GLU A 233 -7.30 0.37 16.88
CA GLU A 233 -7.32 0.64 15.43
C GLU A 233 -6.05 0.16 14.69
N LEU A 234 -4.97 -0.13 15.41
CA LEU A 234 -3.73 -0.68 14.84
C LEU A 234 -3.83 -2.19 14.59
N ASP A 235 -4.57 -2.95 15.41
CA ASP A 235 -4.71 -4.40 15.24
C ASP A 235 -5.64 -4.80 14.08
N THR A 236 -6.67 -3.99 13.77
CA THR A 236 -7.58 -4.25 12.64
C THR A 236 -6.92 -4.00 11.28
N ARG A 237 -6.03 -2.99 11.17
CA ARG A 237 -5.24 -2.73 9.95
C ARG A 237 -4.15 -3.77 9.69
N THR A 238 -3.59 -4.36 10.74
CA THR A 238 -2.55 -5.39 10.60
C THR A 238 -3.15 -6.73 10.16
N SER A 239 -4.40 -7.02 10.56
CA SER A 239 -5.13 -8.22 10.15
C SER A 239 -5.63 -8.15 8.70
N GLN A 240 -6.05 -6.98 8.20
CA GLN A 240 -6.40 -6.79 6.78
C GLN A 240 -5.19 -6.87 5.83
N LYS A 241 -4.00 -6.39 6.25
CA LYS A 241 -2.76 -6.51 5.45
C LYS A 241 -2.26 -7.94 5.28
N ARG A 242 -2.54 -8.85 6.23
CA ARG A 242 -2.17 -10.27 6.10
C ARG A 242 -3.10 -11.04 5.16
N LYS A 243 -4.38 -10.68 5.07
CA LYS A 243 -5.33 -11.29 4.11
C LYS A 243 -5.07 -10.90 2.65
N LEU A 244 -4.50 -9.72 2.38
CA LEU A 244 -4.18 -9.29 1.02
C LEU A 244 -2.86 -9.86 0.46
N ASN A 245 -1.99 -10.40 1.33
CA ASN A 245 -0.65 -10.85 0.93
C ASN A 245 -0.58 -12.35 0.57
N ILE A 246 -1.72 -13.03 0.47
CA ILE A 246 -1.82 -14.46 0.14
C ILE A 246 -2.18 -14.68 -1.36
N LEU A 247 -2.46 -13.62 -2.12
CA LEU A 247 -2.91 -13.73 -3.52
C LEU A 247 -2.03 -12.96 -4.52
N VAL A 248 -0.71 -13.07 -4.40
CA VAL A 248 0.21 -12.65 -5.49
C VAL A 248 1.30 -13.71 -5.63
N PRO A 249 1.30 -14.53 -6.71
CA PRO A 249 2.38 -15.45 -6.99
C PRO A 249 3.67 -14.67 -7.28
N ARG A 250 4.73 -14.97 -6.53
CA ARG A 250 6.08 -14.48 -6.81
C ARG A 250 6.69 -15.30 -7.95
N SER A 251 6.63 -14.78 -9.16
CA SER A 251 7.53 -15.21 -10.23
C SER A 251 7.54 -14.19 -11.37
N PHE A 252 8.50 -13.26 -11.35
CA PHE A 252 9.02 -12.67 -12.58
C PHE A 252 10.53 -12.47 -12.40
N PRO A 253 11.37 -13.10 -13.25
CA PRO A 253 12.82 -12.98 -13.18
C PRO A 253 13.31 -11.63 -13.72
N ASP A 254 14.43 -11.18 -13.16
CA ASP A 254 15.15 -9.96 -13.53
C ASP A 254 15.55 -9.98 -15.01
N ILE A 255 15.12 -8.96 -15.76
CA ILE A 255 15.69 -8.61 -17.06
C ILE A 255 16.73 -7.52 -16.78
N GLN A 256 18.00 -7.86 -16.96
CA GLN A 256 19.11 -6.91 -16.98
C GLN A 256 19.14 -6.22 -18.35
N GLU A 257 19.32 -4.90 -18.33
CA GLU A 257 19.66 -4.07 -19.50
C GLU A 257 21.07 -4.39 -20.04
#